data_AF-A0AA39DBE4-F1
#
_entry.id   AF-A0AA39DBE4-F1
#
_cell.length_a   1.000
_cell.length_b   1.000
_cell.length_c   1.000
_cell.angle_alpha   90.00
_cell.angle_beta   90.00
_cell.angle_gamma   90.00
#
_symmetry.space_group_name_H-M   'P 1'
#
loop_
_entity.id
_entity.type
_entity.pdbx_description
1 polymer ?
#
loop_
_entity_poly.entity_id
_entity_poly.type
_entity_poly.pdbx_seq_one_letter_code
_entity_poly.pdbx_strand_id
1 'polypeptide(L)' 'MGKKSSSIMSGGWTDRQERTLVNFLVNCSKGIIFMQSIDVSSMIKMGEKMFELLDKWVEQVGEENVI' A
#
# COMPACT_ATOMS: atom_id res chain seq x y z
N MET A 1 -3.33 26.58 -8.95
CA MET A 1 -3.13 25.18 -9.37
C MET A 1 -3.47 24.30 -8.18
N GLY A 2 -4.51 23.45 -8.26
CA GLY A 2 -4.92 22.61 -7.13
C GLY A 2 -3.82 21.60 -6.78
N LYS A 3 -3.54 21.40 -5.49
CA LYS A 3 -2.66 20.33 -5.01
C LYS A 3 -3.26 18.98 -5.45
N LYS A 4 -2.45 18.09 -6.01
CA LYS A 4 -2.86 16.72 -6.30
C LYS A 4 -2.71 15.92 -5.01
N SER A 5 -3.81 15.68 -4.32
CA SER A 5 -3.84 14.83 -3.14
C SER A 5 -4.17 13.38 -3.52
N SER A 6 -3.39 12.46 -2.96
CA SER A 6 -3.55 11.02 -3.12
C SER A 6 -3.45 10.35 -1.76
N SER A 7 -4.24 9.31 -1.52
CA SER A 7 -4.15 8.49 -0.31
C SER A 7 -3.60 7.13 -0.65
N ILE A 8 -2.66 6.63 0.15
CA ILE A 8 -2.21 5.25 0.08
C ILE A 8 -3.11 4.41 0.99
N MET A 9 -3.70 3.36 0.43
CA MET A 9 -4.57 2.43 1.13
C MET A 9 -3.91 1.06 1.17
N SER A 10 -4.03 0.38 2.31
CA SER A 10 -3.63 -1.03 2.42
C SER A 10 -4.76 -1.86 3.01
N GLY A 11 -4.93 -3.09 2.53
CA GLY A 11 -5.96 -4.01 3.00
C GLY A 11 -5.47 -5.44 2.97
N GLY A 12 -5.57 -6.12 4.12
CA GLY A 12 -5.20 -7.52 4.29
C GLY A 12 -6.40 -8.45 4.23
N TRP A 13 -6.26 -9.61 3.60
CA TRP A 13 -7.22 -10.70 3.69
C TRP A 13 -6.49 -12.04 3.81
N THR A 14 -7.08 -12.97 4.56
CA THR A 14 -6.56 -14.32 4.76
C THR A 14 -7.49 -15.32 4.08
N ASP A 15 -6.91 -16.21 3.27
CA ASP A 15 -7.65 -17.26 2.59
C ASP A 15 -7.88 -18.50 3.49
N ARG A 16 -8.63 -19.47 2.98
CA ARG A 16 -8.92 -20.72 3.72
C ARG A 16 -7.70 -21.64 3.91
N GLN A 17 -6.60 -21.36 3.22
CA GLN A 17 -5.32 -22.07 3.34
C GLN A 17 -4.36 -21.32 4.27
N GLU A 18 -4.88 -20.40 5.09
CA GLU A 18 -4.12 -19.54 6.00
C GLU A 18 -3.10 -18.64 5.30
N ARG A 19 -3.26 -18.42 3.99
CA ARG A 19 -2.42 -17.47 3.25
C ARG A 19 -2.96 -16.07 3.43
N THR A 20 -2.14 -15.17 3.94
CA THR A 20 -2.49 -13.78 4.14
C THR A 20 -1.85 -12.93 3.04
N LEU A 21 -2.69 -12.19 2.31
CA LEU A 21 -2.27 -11.26 1.26
C LEU A 21 -2.62 -9.84 1.68
N VAL A 22 -1.68 -8.92 1.50
CA VAL A 22 -1.91 -7.49 1.70
C VAL A 22 -1.82 -6.76 0.36
N ASN A 23 -2.89 -6.06 0.01
CA ASN A 23 -2.98 -5.23 -1.19
C ASN A 23 -2.67 -3.77 -0.85
N PHE A 24 -1.88 -3.13 -1.71
CA PHE A 24 -1.59 -1.70 -1.67
C PHE A 24 -2.18 -1.00 -2.89
N LEU A 25 -2.88 0.10 -2.63
CA LEU A 25 -3.64 0.87 -3.60
C LEU A 25 -3.38 2.36 -3.38
N VAL A 26 -3.37 3.14 -4.45
CA VAL A 26 -3.39 4.60 -4.38
C VAL A 26 -4.74 5.10 -4.86
N ASN A 27 -5.42 5.86 -4.01
CA ASN A 27 -6.62 6.60 -4.38
C ASN A 27 -6.22 8.02 -4.80
N CYS A 28 -6.51 8.41 -6.03
CA CYS A 28 -6.22 9.75 -6.55
C CYS A 28 -7.41 10.28 -7.36
N SER A 29 -7.31 11.52 -7.86
CA SER A 29 -8.36 12.13 -8.69
C SER A 29 -8.68 11.38 -9.98
N LYS A 30 -7.78 10.47 -10.43
CA LYS A 30 -7.99 9.62 -11.61
C LYS A 30 -8.64 8.27 -11.27
N GLY A 31 -8.89 7.99 -10.00
CA GLY A 31 -9.41 6.72 -9.50
C GLY A 31 -8.41 5.96 -8.62
N ILE A 32 -8.73 4.68 -8.40
CA ILE A 32 -7.91 3.76 -7.60
C ILE A 32 -6.92 3.03 -8.51
N ILE A 33 -5.64 3.11 -8.17
CA ILE A 33 -4.53 2.46 -8.88
C ILE A 33 -3.97 1.35 -7.99
N PHE A 34 -3.86 0.14 -8.52
CA PHE A 34 -3.18 -0.96 -7.84
C PHE A 34 -1.66 -0.79 -7.92
N MET A 35 -0.98 -0.90 -6.78
CA MET A 35 0.48 -0.89 -6.74
C MET A 35 1.05 -2.29 -6.61
N GLN A 36 0.68 -3.01 -5.55
CA GLN A 36 1.28 -4.31 -5.23
C GLN A 36 0.39 -5.14 -4.30
N SER A 37 0.47 -6.46 -4.44
CA SER A 37 -0.03 -7.44 -3.47
C SER A 37 1.15 -8.23 -2.91
N ILE A 38 1.17 -8.47 -1.60
CA ILE A 38 2.28 -9.15 -0.93
C ILE A 38 1.76 -10.31 -0.10
N ASP A 39 2.36 -11.48 -0.30
CA ASP A 39 2.14 -12.64 0.54
C ASP A 39 2.89 -12.45 1.86
N VAL A 40 2.13 -12.33 2.95
CA VAL A 40 2.65 -12.12 4.30
C VAL A 40 2.50 -13.36 5.18
N SER A 41 2.08 -14.49 4.61
CA SER A 41 1.79 -15.73 5.34
C SER A 41 2.97 -16.29 6.12
N SER A 42 4.19 -16.07 5.61
CA SER A 42 5.44 -16.55 6.22
C SER A 42 6.29 -15.44 6.85
N MET A 43 5.80 -14.19 6.90
CA MET A 43 6.59 -13.05 7.35
C MET A 43 6.50 -12.82 8.87
N ILE A 44 7.59 -13.15 9.57
CA ILE A 44 7.75 -12.92 11.02
C ILE A 44 7.88 -11.42 11.35
N LYS A 45 8.43 -10.61 10.44
CA LYS A 45 8.71 -9.18 10.59
C LYS A 45 7.78 -8.31 9.74
N MET A 46 6.48 -8.57 9.82
CA MET A 46 5.48 -7.91 8.97
C MET A 46 5.50 -6.38 9.13
N GLY A 47 5.61 -5.86 10.36
CA GLY A 47 5.59 -4.42 10.63
C GLY A 47 6.73 -3.64 9.95
N GLU A 48 7.97 -4.12 10.08
CA GLU A 48 9.15 -3.50 9.44
C GLU A 48 9.01 -3.51 7.92
N LYS A 49 8.62 -4.65 7.34
CA LYS A 49 8.46 -4.77 5.89
C LYS A 49 7.37 -3.86 5.35
N MET A 50 6.23 -3.80 6.04
CA MET A 50 5.11 -2.94 5.68
C MET A 50 5.49 -1.46 5.73
N PHE A 51 6.29 -1.06 6.74
CA PHE A 51 6.80 0.31 6.85
C PHE A 51 7.74 0.67 5.68
N GLU A 52 8.73 -0.18 5.36
CA GLU A 52 9.62 0.02 4.21
C GLU A 52 8.85 0.17 2.89
N LEU A 53 7.78 -0.61 2.72
CA LEU A 53 6.95 -0.55 1.53
C LEU A 53 6.15 0.74 1.46
N LEU A 54 5.52 1.14 2.57
CA LEU A 54 4.79 2.40 2.63
C LEU A 54 5.71 3.58 2.34
N ASP A 55 6.91 3.61 2.92
CA ASP A 55 7.91 4.65 2.69
C ASP A 55 8.30 4.74 1.20
N LYS A 56 8.60 3.59 0.59
CA LYS A 56 8.84 3.50 -0.86
C LYS A 56 7.66 4.00 -1.70
N TRP A 57 6.42 3.70 -1.31
CA TRP A 57 5.23 4.15 -2.04
C TRP A 57 4.99 5.65 -1.88
N VAL A 58 5.25 6.21 -0.70
CA VAL A 58 5.21 7.66 -0.47
C VAL A 58 6.25 8.35 -1.36
N GLU A 59 7.48 7.85 -1.41
CA GLU A 59 8.54 8.38 -2.28
C GLU A 59 8.14 8.35 -3.77
N GLN A 60 7.50 7.26 -4.22
CA GLN A 60 7.04 7.14 -5.61
C GLN A 60 5.87 8.07 -5.96
N VAL A 61 4.94 8.30 -5.02
CA VAL A 61 3.81 9.22 -5.21
C VAL A 61 4.27 10.69 -5.05
N GLY A 62 5.33 10.93 -4.29
CA GLY A 62 5.80 12.23 -3.85
C GLY A 62 5.11 12.63 -2.55
N GLU A 63 5.90 12.94 -1.52
CA GLU A 63 5.42 13.32 -0.18
C GLU A 63 4.43 14.48 -0.23
N GLU A 64 4.64 15.44 -1.13
CA GLU A 64 3.76 16.61 -1.30
C GLU A 64 2.39 16.26 -1.90
N ASN A 65 2.27 15.07 -2.48
CA ASN A 65 1.06 14.56 -3.12
C ASN A 65 0.32 13.53 -2.25
N VAL A 66 0.87 13.13 -1.09
CA VAL A 66 0.22 12.25 -0.12
C VAL A 66 -0.49 13.09 0.96
N ILE A 67 -1.67 12.67 1.41
CA ILE A 67 -2.47 13.34 2.46
C ILE A 67 -2.50 12.58 3.78
#